data_AF-A0A8R2QW39-F1
#
_entry.id   AF-A0A8R2QW39-F1
#
_cell.length_a   1.000
_cell.length_b   1.000
_cell.length_c   1.000
_cell.angle_alpha   90.00
_cell.angle_beta   90.00
_cell.angle_gamma   90.00
#
_symmetry.space_group_name_H-M   'P 1'
#
loop_
_entity.id
_entity.type
_entity.pdbx_description
1 polymer ?
#
loop_
_entity_poly.entity_id
_entity_poly.type
_entity_poly.pdbx_seq_one_letter_code
_entity_poly.pdbx_strand_id
1 'polypeptide(L)'
;MKLIYFTFLIVPAALLCLGSGNILARAEEDELDDVVDIEGEDNQVVGDDALVDDDESVVKSSQDIDTTILFTKPVPSLGDLTFDIQAGYPVEFFVGFINKGSVDYVVESMEASFRYPMDYTYYIQNFTALPYNREVKPKQEATFAYSFIPNEAFAGRPFGLNVQLNYRDASGNAYQEAVYNQTLNIVEVSEGLDGETFFLYVFLGAGGVLALVAGQQALASLARRRSPRSVSQPVETGTASEVDYDWLPKEIVNQLSKKISQDAEAVAARKESKEISRRRLRSRLKL
;
A
#
# COMPACT_ATOMS: atom_id res chain seq x y z
N MET A 1 -23.50 -26.67 -2.58
CA MET A 1 -22.18 -26.12 -2.96
C MET A 1 -22.19 -24.60 -3.17
N LYS A 2 -23.18 -23.99 -3.84
CA LYS A 2 -23.25 -22.52 -4.02
C LYS A 2 -23.37 -21.72 -2.70
N LEU A 3 -23.99 -22.29 -1.66
CA LEU A 3 -24.11 -21.65 -0.35
C LEU A 3 -22.76 -21.53 0.40
N ILE A 4 -21.83 -22.47 0.18
CA ILE A 4 -20.54 -22.53 0.90
C ILE A 4 -19.57 -21.45 0.39
N TYR A 5 -19.63 -21.14 -0.91
CA TYR A 5 -18.84 -20.05 -1.49
C TYR A 5 -19.33 -18.68 -1.04
N PHE A 6 -20.65 -18.53 -0.86
CA PHE A 6 -21.23 -17.31 -0.29
C PHE A 6 -20.84 -17.11 1.18
N THR A 7 -20.79 -18.18 1.97
CA THR A 7 -20.31 -18.08 3.36
C THR A 7 -18.82 -17.75 3.44
N PHE A 8 -17.97 -18.28 2.55
CA PHE A 8 -16.54 -17.95 2.53
C PHE A 8 -16.24 -16.51 2.07
N LEU A 9 -17.16 -15.88 1.33
CA LEU A 9 -17.06 -14.47 0.91
C LEU A 9 -17.61 -13.51 2.00
N ILE A 10 -18.72 -13.88 2.64
CA ILE A 10 -19.41 -13.01 3.60
C ILE A 10 -18.74 -13.01 4.98
N VAL A 11 -18.19 -14.14 5.43
CA VAL A 11 -17.58 -14.25 6.77
C VAL A 11 -16.37 -13.30 6.96
N PRO A 12 -15.40 -13.18 6.03
CA PRO A 12 -14.31 -12.22 6.18
C PRO A 12 -14.79 -10.76 6.08
N ALA A 13 -15.79 -10.47 5.23
CA ALA A 13 -16.37 -9.12 5.13
C ALA A 13 -17.12 -8.71 6.42
N ALA A 14 -17.83 -9.64 7.06
CA ALA A 14 -18.51 -9.39 8.34
C ALA A 14 -17.51 -9.24 9.51
N LEU A 15 -16.38 -9.98 9.49
CA LEU A 15 -15.32 -9.83 10.47
C LEU A 15 -14.61 -8.46 10.37
N LEU A 16 -14.49 -7.91 9.17
CA LEU A 16 -13.95 -6.56 8.94
C LEU A 16 -14.87 -5.47 9.50
N CYS A 17 -16.20 -5.64 9.44
CA CYS A 17 -17.16 -4.67 9.97
C CYS A 17 -17.34 -4.73 11.50
N LEU A 18 -17.07 -5.88 12.13
CA LEU A 18 -17.22 -6.10 13.58
C LEU A 18 -15.89 -5.96 14.35
N GLY A 19 -14.74 -6.00 13.65
CA GLY A 19 -13.40 -5.93 14.24
C GLY A 19 -12.89 -4.51 14.50
N SER A 20 -13.52 -3.48 13.93
CA SER A 20 -13.22 -2.08 14.23
C SER A 20 -14.12 -1.60 15.37
N GLY A 21 -13.63 -1.73 16.61
CA GLY A 21 -14.22 -1.02 17.73
C GLY A 21 -14.28 0.48 17.43
N ASN A 22 -15.50 1.04 17.49
CA ASN A 22 -15.84 2.44 17.67
C ASN A 22 -14.94 3.48 16.96
N ILE A 23 -15.24 3.78 15.70
CA ILE A 23 -14.84 5.05 15.09
C ILE A 23 -16.10 5.74 14.57
N LEU A 24 -16.75 6.46 15.47
CA LEU A 24 -17.85 7.35 15.14
C LEU A 24 -17.22 8.71 14.80
N ALA A 25 -16.93 8.94 13.52
CA ALA A 25 -16.44 10.24 13.06
C ALA A 25 -17.65 11.16 12.83
N ARG A 26 -17.81 12.14 13.72
CA ARG A 26 -18.74 13.28 13.58
C ARG A 26 -18.01 14.35 12.78
N ALA A 27 -18.47 14.65 11.57
CA ALA A 27 -18.04 15.82 10.81
C ALA A 27 -18.90 17.01 11.25
N GLU A 28 -18.25 18.05 11.76
CA GLU A 28 -18.82 19.37 12.01
C GLU A 28 -18.14 20.29 11.00
N GLU A 29 -18.92 20.83 10.07
CA GLU A 29 -18.47 21.74 9.01
C GLU A 29 -18.38 23.13 9.64
N ASP A 30 -17.17 23.62 9.91
CA ASP A 30 -16.92 25.01 10.28
C ASP A 30 -16.72 25.83 9.00
N GLU A 31 -17.65 26.75 8.75
CA GLU A 31 -17.53 27.81 7.74
C GLU A 31 -16.36 28.73 8.12
N LEU A 32 -15.33 28.78 7.28
CA LEU A 32 -14.33 29.85 7.32
C LEU A 32 -14.50 30.77 6.11
N ASP A 33 -15.05 31.93 6.44
CA ASP A 33 -15.25 33.13 5.65
C ASP A 33 -13.91 33.90 5.44
N ASP A 34 -13.91 34.70 4.38
CA ASP A 34 -12.98 35.81 4.05
C ASP A 34 -11.51 35.53 3.72
N VAL A 35 -11.26 35.27 2.43
CA VAL A 35 -10.00 35.64 1.75
C VAL A 35 -10.11 37.11 1.33
N VAL A 36 -9.40 38.00 2.03
CA VAL A 36 -9.17 39.38 1.57
C VAL A 36 -7.87 39.40 0.78
N ASP A 37 -8.02 39.52 -0.54
CA ASP A 37 -6.94 39.72 -1.51
C ASP A 37 -6.45 41.18 -1.42
N ILE A 38 -5.19 41.39 -1.06
CA ILE A 38 -4.52 42.70 -1.18
C ILE A 38 -3.23 42.48 -1.97
N GLU A 39 -3.35 42.52 -3.29
CA GLU A 39 -2.24 42.88 -4.16
C GLU A 39 -2.10 44.42 -4.15
N GLY A 40 -0.97 44.89 -3.62
CA GLY A 40 -0.57 46.29 -3.61
C GLY A 40 0.94 46.37 -3.76
N GLU A 41 1.34 46.65 -4.99
CA GLU A 41 2.69 46.88 -5.49
C GLU A 41 3.39 48.07 -4.77
N ASP A 42 4.73 48.05 -4.85
CA ASP A 42 5.68 49.18 -4.80
C ASP A 42 5.66 50.27 -3.70
N ASN A 43 6.70 50.30 -2.85
CA ASN A 43 7.60 51.48 -2.74
C ASN A 43 8.92 51.23 -1.94
N GLN A 44 10.05 51.44 -2.64
CA GLN A 44 11.18 52.32 -2.28
C GLN A 44 11.92 52.26 -0.91
N VAL A 45 13.16 51.75 -0.99
CA VAL A 45 14.48 52.26 -0.53
C VAL A 45 14.60 53.16 0.73
N VAL A 46 15.60 52.80 1.56
CA VAL A 46 16.57 53.60 2.36
C VAL A 46 16.48 53.39 3.86
N GLY A 47 17.57 52.87 4.44
CA GLY A 47 17.79 52.81 5.89
C GLY A 47 19.06 52.05 6.23
N ASP A 48 20.20 52.49 5.68
CA ASP A 48 21.52 52.21 6.23
C ASP A 48 21.62 52.80 7.64
N ASP A 49 22.43 52.16 8.48
CA ASP A 49 22.90 52.61 9.79
C ASP A 49 21.99 52.39 11.03
N ALA A 50 22.03 51.16 11.53
CA ALA A 50 22.28 50.92 12.95
C ALA A 50 23.03 49.60 13.08
N LEU A 51 24.34 49.66 12.85
CA LEU A 51 25.28 48.72 13.46
C LEU A 51 25.11 48.86 14.97
N VAL A 52 24.21 48.05 15.54
CA VAL A 52 24.30 47.73 16.96
C VAL A 52 25.53 46.85 17.06
N ASP A 53 26.61 47.52 17.45
CA ASP A 53 27.83 46.95 18.02
C ASP A 53 27.42 46.17 19.28
N ASP A 54 26.76 45.02 19.10
CA ASP A 54 26.71 44.02 20.15
C ASP A 54 28.11 43.43 20.15
N ASP A 55 28.90 43.86 21.13
CA ASP A 55 30.02 43.09 21.64
C ASP A 55 29.53 41.64 21.82
N GLU A 56 29.67 40.81 20.79
CA GLU A 56 29.80 39.37 20.88
C GLU A 56 31.08 39.11 21.69
N SER A 57 31.02 39.42 22.98
CA SER A 57 31.80 38.74 23.98
C SER A 57 31.47 37.28 23.74
N VAL A 58 32.36 36.59 23.03
CA VAL A 58 32.20 35.18 22.67
C VAL A 58 31.86 34.46 23.97
N VAL A 59 30.58 34.20 24.19
CA VAL A 59 30.08 33.66 25.44
C VAL A 59 30.51 32.21 25.41
N LYS A 60 31.64 31.94 26.09
CA LYS A 60 32.27 30.62 26.09
C LYS A 60 31.52 29.71 27.06
N SER A 61 31.61 28.40 26.82
CA SER A 61 31.21 27.40 27.82
C SER A 61 32.16 27.45 29.03
N SER A 62 31.63 27.15 30.21
CA SER A 62 32.46 26.96 31.41
C SER A 62 33.21 25.62 31.34
N GLN A 63 34.44 25.58 31.87
CA GLN A 63 35.22 24.33 31.97
C GLN A 63 34.74 23.43 33.12
N ASP A 64 33.95 23.98 34.04
CA ASP A 64 33.47 23.30 35.23
C ASP A 64 32.16 22.53 34.99
N ILE A 65 31.56 22.70 33.82
CA ILE A 65 30.27 22.13 33.47
C ILE A 65 30.48 21.01 32.46
N ASP A 66 29.76 19.92 32.67
CA ASP A 66 29.67 18.81 31.73
C ASP A 66 28.20 18.65 31.33
N THR A 67 27.94 18.75 30.03
CA THR A 67 26.61 18.60 29.47
C THR A 67 26.50 17.32 28.65
N THR A 68 25.33 16.69 28.72
CA THR A 68 25.03 15.50 27.92
C THR A 68 23.61 15.60 27.39
N ILE A 69 23.37 15.05 26.20
CA ILE A 69 22.05 15.04 25.56
C ILE A 69 21.57 13.62 25.32
N LEU A 70 20.29 13.39 25.57
CA LEU A 70 19.60 12.14 25.32
C LEU A 70 18.26 12.41 24.61
N PHE A 71 18.16 11.98 23.36
CA PHE A 71 16.90 12.03 22.62
C PHE A 71 15.95 10.92 23.10
N THR A 72 14.71 11.30 23.43
CA THR A 72 13.63 10.36 23.79
C THR A 72 12.65 10.14 22.65
N LYS A 73 12.47 11.15 21.79
CA LYS A 73 11.68 11.05 20.56
C LYS A 73 12.36 11.81 19.42
N PRO A 74 12.50 11.20 18.23
CA PRO A 74 12.30 9.77 17.94
C PRO A 74 13.26 8.89 18.75
N VAL A 75 12.86 7.66 19.07
CA VAL A 75 13.75 6.70 19.76
C VAL A 75 14.82 6.28 18.74
N PRO A 76 16.11 6.58 18.97
CA PRO A 76 17.16 6.13 18.06
C PRO A 76 17.11 4.60 17.95
N SER A 77 16.85 4.09 16.76
CA SER A 77 16.78 2.65 16.53
C SER A 77 18.19 2.07 16.68
N LEU A 78 18.31 0.95 17.42
CA LEU A 78 19.60 0.31 17.66
C LEU A 78 20.11 -0.33 16.36
N GLY A 79 20.78 0.46 15.51
CA GLY A 79 21.26 0.03 14.19
C GLY A 79 21.27 1.13 13.13
N ASP A 80 20.54 2.23 13.33
CA ASP A 80 20.64 3.40 12.44
C ASP A 80 21.94 4.16 12.68
N LEU A 81 22.67 4.38 11.59
CA LEU A 81 23.90 5.18 11.57
C LEU A 81 23.61 6.68 11.58
N THR A 82 22.38 7.08 11.22
CA THR A 82 21.94 8.48 11.13
C THR A 82 20.70 8.68 12.00
N PHE A 83 20.76 9.67 12.91
CA PHE A 83 19.61 10.08 13.70
C PHE A 83 18.72 10.97 12.82
N ASP A 84 17.61 10.40 12.33
CA ASP A 84 16.67 11.12 11.48
C ASP A 84 15.47 11.57 12.30
N ILE A 85 15.01 12.80 12.06
CA ILE A 85 13.82 13.36 12.72
C ILE A 85 12.64 13.44 11.74
N GLN A 86 11.44 13.22 12.26
CA GLN A 86 10.22 13.21 11.47
C GLN A 86 9.62 14.61 11.40
N ALA A 87 9.34 15.10 10.19
CA ALA A 87 8.68 16.39 9.98
C ALA A 87 7.25 16.36 10.54
N GLY A 88 6.79 17.42 11.21
CA GLY A 88 5.45 17.49 11.80
C GLY A 88 5.28 16.74 13.13
N TYR A 89 6.26 15.92 13.53
CA TYR A 89 6.22 15.15 14.78
C TYR A 89 7.09 15.78 15.88
N PRO A 90 6.68 15.71 17.16
CA PRO A 90 7.47 16.28 18.25
C PRO A 90 8.78 15.55 18.44
N VAL A 91 9.87 16.31 18.43
CA VAL A 91 11.20 15.89 18.87
C VAL A 91 11.32 16.21 20.35
N GLU A 92 11.70 15.24 21.16
CA GLU A 92 11.86 15.37 22.60
C GLU A 92 13.25 14.87 23.02
N PHE A 93 13.91 15.63 23.88
CA PHE A 93 15.20 15.25 24.44
C PHE A 93 15.41 15.82 25.83
N PHE A 94 16.33 15.20 26.55
CA PHE A 94 16.82 15.64 27.85
C PHE A 94 18.25 16.13 27.72
N VAL A 95 18.55 17.24 28.38
CA VAL A 95 19.90 17.72 28.60
C VAL A 95 20.25 17.53 30.07
N GLY A 96 21.25 16.68 30.32
CA GLY A 96 21.89 16.57 31.63
C GLY A 96 22.93 17.67 31.80
N PHE A 97 22.92 18.31 32.96
CA PHE A 97 23.84 19.36 33.36
C PHE A 97 24.50 18.94 34.67
N ILE A 98 25.81 18.73 34.64
CA ILE A 98 26.60 18.28 35.79
C ILE A 98 27.56 19.40 36.19
N ASN A 99 27.36 19.95 37.39
CA ASN A 99 28.25 20.96 37.94
C ASN A 99 29.43 20.29 38.67
N LYS A 100 30.61 20.26 38.02
CA LYS A 100 31.86 19.75 38.62
C LYS A 100 32.65 20.84 39.36
N GLY A 101 32.25 22.09 39.20
CA GLY A 101 32.89 23.25 39.81
C GLY A 101 32.65 23.40 41.31
N SER A 102 33.13 24.50 41.85
CA SER A 102 32.98 24.90 43.25
C SER A 102 31.97 26.04 43.45
N VAL A 103 31.41 26.57 42.36
CA VAL A 103 30.46 27.70 42.35
C VAL A 103 29.08 27.21 41.93
N ASP A 104 28.04 27.86 42.44
CA ASP A 104 26.66 27.61 42.06
C ASP A 104 26.39 28.20 40.67
N TYR A 105 25.69 27.44 39.82
CA TYR A 105 25.29 27.89 38.49
C TYR A 105 23.76 27.95 38.39
N VAL A 106 23.25 28.93 37.66
CA VAL A 106 21.81 29.06 37.36
C VAL A 106 21.61 28.82 35.88
N VAL A 107 20.90 27.74 35.55
CA VAL A 107 20.49 27.47 34.17
C VAL A 107 19.28 28.35 33.85
N GLU A 108 19.46 29.26 32.92
CA GLU A 108 18.48 30.31 32.60
C GLU A 108 17.47 29.80 31.59
N SER A 109 17.96 29.39 30.43
CA SER A 109 17.12 28.96 29.32
C SER A 109 17.83 27.93 28.45
N MET A 110 17.03 27.17 27.71
CA MET A 110 17.51 26.37 26.59
C MET A 110 16.74 26.77 25.35
N GLU A 111 17.46 26.86 24.25
CA GLU A 111 16.91 27.17 22.94
C GLU A 111 17.44 26.17 21.92
N ALA A 112 16.66 25.96 20.87
CA ALA A 112 17.06 25.16 19.73
C ALA A 112 16.85 25.96 18.46
N SER A 113 17.69 25.71 17.46
CA SER A 113 17.57 26.35 16.15
C SER A 113 17.96 25.39 15.03
N PHE A 114 17.30 25.54 13.90
CA PHE A 114 17.76 25.02 12.63
C PHE A 114 18.62 26.05 11.91
N ARG A 115 19.76 25.59 11.42
CA ARG A 115 20.79 26.37 10.75
C ARG A 115 21.21 25.70 9.44
N TYR A 116 21.85 26.46 8.55
CA TYR A 116 22.39 25.89 7.33
C TYR A 116 23.55 24.91 7.66
N PRO A 117 23.55 23.68 7.12
CA PRO A 117 24.60 22.70 7.44
C PRO A 117 26.03 23.14 7.08
N MET A 118 26.17 24.00 6.06
CA MET A 118 27.47 24.50 5.60
C MET A 118 27.89 25.79 6.30
N ASP A 119 26.94 26.47 6.95
CA ASP A 119 27.18 27.73 7.64
C ASP A 119 26.20 27.89 8.82
N TYR A 120 26.70 27.62 10.02
CA TYR A 120 25.92 27.68 11.25
C TYR A 120 25.66 29.12 11.75
N THR A 121 26.12 30.16 11.04
CA THR A 121 25.77 31.54 11.38
C THR A 121 24.40 31.92 10.84
N TYR A 122 23.90 31.23 9.82
CA TYR A 122 22.58 31.50 9.25
C TYR A 122 21.47 30.67 9.90
N TYR A 123 20.56 31.37 10.59
CA TYR A 123 19.36 30.81 11.20
C TYR A 123 18.25 30.62 10.16
N ILE A 124 17.64 29.44 10.17
CA ILE A 124 16.51 29.08 9.30
C ILE A 124 15.21 29.10 10.10
N GLN A 125 15.23 28.47 11.28
CA GLN A 125 14.11 28.46 12.21
C GLN A 125 14.64 28.49 13.64
N ASN A 126 14.17 29.46 14.43
CA ASN A 126 14.39 29.49 15.86
C ASN A 126 13.18 28.86 16.56
N PHE A 127 13.45 27.90 17.45
CA PHE A 127 12.43 27.34 18.32
C PHE A 127 12.31 28.17 19.60
N THR A 128 11.26 27.90 20.37
CA THR A 128 10.95 28.65 21.59
C THR A 128 12.09 28.54 22.61
N ALA A 129 12.63 29.67 23.07
CA ALA A 129 13.52 29.69 24.21
C ALA A 129 12.74 29.33 25.48
N LEU A 130 13.08 28.20 26.11
CA LEU A 130 12.39 27.69 27.28
C LEU A 130 13.16 28.12 28.55
N PRO A 131 12.59 29.02 29.38
CA PRO A 131 13.25 29.46 30.61
C PRO A 131 13.06 28.42 31.72
N TYR A 132 14.15 28.02 32.37
CA TYR A 132 14.13 27.14 33.54
C TYR A 132 14.41 27.87 34.84
N ASN A 133 15.32 28.85 34.83
CA ASN A 133 15.78 29.60 36.00
C ASN A 133 16.07 28.70 37.23
N ARG A 134 16.82 27.62 37.00
CA ARG A 134 17.08 26.59 38.01
C ARG A 134 18.53 26.64 38.48
N GLU A 135 18.71 26.75 39.79
CA GLU A 135 20.03 26.68 40.43
C GLU A 135 20.53 25.22 40.56
N VAL A 136 21.80 25.01 40.22
CA VAL A 136 22.53 23.75 40.32
C VAL A 136 23.80 23.97 41.14
N LYS A 137 23.82 23.39 42.34
CA LYS A 137 24.91 23.54 43.29
C LYS A 137 26.16 22.74 42.88
N PRO A 138 27.33 23.04 43.46
CA PRO A 138 28.54 22.26 43.27
C PRO A 138 28.31 20.76 43.52
N LYS A 139 28.82 19.93 42.61
CA LYS A 139 28.68 18.45 42.64
C LYS A 139 27.23 17.96 42.53
N GLN A 140 26.32 18.81 42.09
CA GLN A 140 24.94 18.44 41.79
C GLN A 140 24.76 18.30 40.28
N GLU A 141 23.83 17.43 39.91
CA GLU A 141 23.33 17.29 38.55
C GLU A 141 21.87 17.71 38.44
N ALA A 142 21.48 18.22 37.28
CA ALA A 142 20.11 18.54 36.94
C ALA A 142 19.82 18.10 35.50
N THR A 143 18.58 17.75 35.23
CA THR A 143 18.13 17.34 33.90
C THR A 143 17.04 18.28 33.43
N PHE A 144 17.17 18.77 32.20
CA PHE A 144 16.25 19.71 31.57
C PHE A 144 15.59 19.05 30.37
N ALA A 145 14.26 19.12 30.31
CA ALA A 145 13.46 18.52 29.25
C ALA A 145 13.11 19.59 28.21
N TYR A 146 13.36 19.31 26.94
CA TYR A 146 13.01 20.20 25.83
C TYR A 146 12.29 19.43 24.74
N SER A 147 11.35 20.12 24.10
CA SER A 147 10.65 19.58 22.95
C SER A 147 10.34 20.67 21.94
N PHE A 148 10.36 20.29 20.66
CA PHE A 148 9.98 21.16 19.56
C PHE A 148 9.36 20.33 18.44
N ILE A 149 8.62 20.99 17.54
CA ILE A 149 8.03 20.36 16.37
C ILE A 149 8.65 21.00 15.11
N PRO A 150 9.39 20.26 14.28
CA PRO A 150 9.90 20.75 13.02
C PRO A 150 8.76 20.94 12.01
N ASN A 151 8.83 22.00 11.22
CA ASN A 151 7.83 22.28 10.18
C ASN A 151 7.92 21.23 9.05
N GLU A 152 6.77 20.75 8.56
CA GLU A 152 6.65 19.80 7.46
C GLU A 152 7.31 20.28 6.16
N ALA A 153 7.34 21.59 5.91
CA ALA A 153 8.01 22.20 4.75
C ALA A 153 9.53 21.94 4.72
N PHE A 154 10.10 21.41 5.79
CA PHE A 154 11.51 21.09 5.94
C PHE A 154 11.82 19.61 5.71
N ALA A 155 10.83 18.78 5.38
CA ALA A 155 11.08 17.40 5.01
C ALA A 155 11.96 17.28 3.73
N GLY A 156 12.79 16.22 3.68
CA GLY A 156 13.58 15.83 2.51
C GLY A 156 14.93 16.54 2.36
N ARG A 157 15.35 17.35 3.32
CA ARG A 157 16.66 18.03 3.29
C ARG A 157 17.37 18.00 4.66
N PRO A 158 18.71 17.97 4.67
CA PRO A 158 19.47 18.01 5.92
C PRO A 158 19.56 19.44 6.48
N PHE A 159 19.52 19.55 7.80
CA PHE A 159 19.67 20.80 8.53
C PHE A 159 20.65 20.67 9.68
N GLY A 160 21.36 21.74 10.00
CA GLY A 160 22.10 21.82 11.25
C GLY A 160 21.13 22.02 12.41
N LEU A 161 21.06 21.07 13.34
CA LEU A 161 20.39 21.27 14.62
C LEU A 161 21.42 21.78 15.63
N ASN A 162 21.15 22.98 16.15
CA ASN A 162 21.92 23.56 17.23
C ASN A 162 21.03 23.70 18.47
N VAL A 163 21.40 23.01 19.55
CA VAL A 163 20.77 23.11 20.87
C VAL A 163 21.74 23.85 21.77
N GLN A 164 21.25 24.95 22.32
CA GLN A 164 22.05 25.94 23.00
C GLN A 164 21.52 26.11 24.43
N LEU A 165 22.39 25.90 25.41
CA LEU A 165 22.07 26.05 26.82
C LEU A 165 22.70 27.34 27.34
N ASN A 166 21.88 28.18 27.97
CA ASN A 166 22.29 29.47 28.53
C ASN A 166 22.24 29.39 30.05
N TYR A 167 23.35 29.68 30.71
CA TYR A 167 23.48 29.61 32.17
C TYR A 167 24.42 30.70 32.69
N ARG A 168 24.29 31.06 33.96
CA ARG A 168 25.17 32.02 34.63
C ARG A 168 25.79 31.44 35.89
N ASP A 169 26.99 31.91 36.25
CA ASP A 169 27.57 31.61 37.55
C ASP A 169 26.95 32.49 38.65
N ALA A 170 27.30 32.21 39.92
CA ALA A 170 26.92 33.03 41.06
C ALA A 170 27.48 34.47 41.01
N SER A 171 28.48 34.75 40.18
CA SER A 171 29.06 36.08 39.98
C SER A 171 28.29 36.91 38.94
N GLY A 172 27.33 36.30 38.23
CA GLY A 172 26.55 36.92 37.16
C GLY A 172 27.20 36.86 35.78
N ASN A 173 28.28 36.11 35.60
CA ASN A 173 28.88 35.87 34.29
C ASN A 173 27.99 34.92 33.49
N ALA A 174 27.59 35.34 32.29
CA ALA A 174 26.82 34.51 31.37
C ALA A 174 27.75 33.53 30.62
N TYR A 175 27.26 32.32 30.42
CA TYR A 175 27.88 31.22 29.69
C TYR A 175 26.85 30.62 28.75
N GLN A 176 27.34 30.15 27.61
CA GLN A 176 26.51 29.62 26.54
C GLN A 176 27.23 28.39 25.97
N GLU A 177 26.54 27.26 25.97
CA GLU A 177 27.12 25.97 25.58
C GLU A 177 26.26 25.22 24.57
N ALA A 178 26.83 24.95 23.40
CA ALA A 178 26.16 24.23 22.33
C ALA A 178 26.21 22.73 22.62
N VAL A 179 25.25 22.25 23.40
CA VAL A 179 25.14 20.85 23.86
C VAL A 179 25.00 19.89 22.68
N TYR A 180 24.33 20.33 21.62
CA TYR A 180 24.18 19.57 20.39
C TYR A 180 24.40 20.48 19.19
N ASN A 181 25.31 20.08 18.30
CA ASN A 181 25.64 20.86 17.11
C ASN A 181 25.98 19.91 15.95
N GLN A 182 24.95 19.28 15.39
CA GLN A 182 25.11 18.27 14.34
C GLN A 182 24.05 18.45 13.25
N THR A 183 24.40 17.97 12.05
CA THR A 183 23.48 17.96 10.92
C THR A 183 22.58 16.72 11.00
N LEU A 184 21.28 16.95 10.95
CA LEU A 184 20.25 15.90 10.97
C LEU A 184 19.46 15.91 9.67
N ASN A 185 18.96 14.74 9.29
CA ASN A 185 18.04 14.60 8.18
C ASN A 185 16.59 14.69 8.68
N ILE A 186 15.76 15.43 7.95
CA ILE A 186 14.33 15.53 8.24
C ILE A 186 13.59 14.67 7.24
N VAL A 187 12.95 13.61 7.72
CA VAL A 187 12.17 12.69 6.88
C VAL A 187 10.69 13.06 6.93
N GLU A 188 10.04 12.96 5.78
CA GLU A 188 8.59 13.02 5.70
C GLU A 188 8.04 11.70 6.23
N VAL A 189 7.11 11.75 7.18
CA VAL A 189 6.32 10.57 7.52
C VAL A 189 5.22 10.47 6.48
N SER A 190 5.39 9.56 5.54
CA SER A 190 4.32 9.21 4.61
C SER A 190 3.21 8.51 5.40
N GLU A 191 2.25 9.28 5.90
CA GLU A 191 0.99 8.78 6.50
C GLU A 191 0.06 8.10 5.46
N GLY A 192 0.59 7.82 4.27
CA GLY A 192 -0.10 7.17 3.18
C GLY A 192 -0.02 5.65 3.27
N LEU A 193 -1.12 5.04 2.86
CA LEU A 193 -1.17 3.62 2.50
C LEU A 193 0.02 3.26 1.61
N ASP A 194 0.86 2.34 2.08
CA ASP A 194 2.04 1.88 1.36
C ASP A 194 1.62 1.32 0.00
N GLY A 195 1.84 2.13 -1.04
CA GLY A 195 1.43 1.82 -2.40
C GLY A 195 2.07 0.52 -2.89
N GLU A 196 3.31 0.24 -2.51
CA GLU A 196 4.01 -0.97 -2.94
C GLU A 196 3.32 -2.22 -2.40
N THR A 197 3.04 -2.25 -1.10
CA THR A 197 2.31 -3.35 -0.45
C THR A 197 0.86 -3.44 -0.93
N PHE A 198 0.20 -2.30 -1.12
CA PHE A 198 -1.17 -2.26 -1.63
C PHE A 198 -1.27 -2.84 -3.05
N PHE A 199 -0.41 -2.38 -3.97
CA PHE A 199 -0.37 -2.89 -5.34
C PHE A 199 0.04 -4.36 -5.38
N LEU A 200 0.96 -4.80 -4.52
CA LEU A 200 1.34 -6.20 -4.38
C LEU A 200 0.12 -7.07 -4.02
N TYR A 201 -0.70 -6.65 -3.05
CA TYR A 201 -1.89 -7.40 -2.68
C TYR A 201 -2.98 -7.40 -3.76
N VAL A 202 -3.19 -6.27 -4.45
CA VAL A 202 -4.12 -6.21 -5.59
C VAL A 202 -3.66 -7.14 -6.71
N PHE A 203 -2.37 -7.13 -7.05
CA PHE A 203 -1.79 -8.00 -8.07
C PHE A 203 -1.87 -9.48 -7.69
N LEU A 204 -1.58 -9.81 -6.43
CA LEU A 204 -1.70 -11.18 -5.91
C LEU A 204 -3.14 -11.69 -5.96
N GLY A 205 -4.11 -10.83 -5.62
CA GLY A 205 -5.54 -11.13 -5.72
C GLY A 205 -5.98 -11.40 -7.17
N ALA A 206 -5.60 -10.52 -8.10
CA ALA A 206 -5.87 -10.69 -9.52
C ALA A 206 -5.22 -11.96 -10.10
N GLY A 207 -3.96 -12.22 -9.72
CA GLY A 207 -3.24 -13.44 -10.06
C GLY A 207 -3.92 -14.70 -9.53
N GLY A 208 -4.43 -14.66 -8.30
CA GLY A 208 -5.20 -15.75 -7.70
C GLY A 208 -6.48 -16.06 -8.47
N VAL A 209 -7.24 -15.02 -8.88
CA VAL A 209 -8.44 -15.19 -9.70
C VAL A 209 -8.10 -15.78 -11.08
N LEU A 210 -7.05 -15.28 -11.73
CA LEU A 210 -6.58 -15.83 -13.01
C LEU A 210 -6.14 -17.29 -12.88
N ALA A 211 -5.42 -17.64 -11.81
CA ALA A 211 -5.01 -19.01 -11.54
C ALA A 211 -6.21 -19.93 -11.31
N LEU A 212 -7.25 -19.46 -10.61
CA LEU A 212 -8.51 -20.22 -10.45
C LEU A 212 -9.23 -20.41 -11.79
N VAL A 213 -9.33 -19.37 -12.62
CA VAL A 213 -9.96 -19.46 -13.94
C VAL A 213 -9.16 -20.39 -14.86
N ALA A 214 -7.84 -20.25 -14.91
CA ALA A 214 -6.96 -21.14 -15.66
C ALA A 214 -7.04 -22.58 -15.16
N GLY A 215 -7.06 -22.79 -13.84
CA GLY A 215 -7.26 -24.08 -13.21
C GLY A 215 -8.62 -24.70 -13.58
N GLN A 216 -9.69 -23.92 -13.57
CA GLN A 216 -11.02 -24.36 -14.01
C GLN A 216 -11.04 -24.72 -15.50
N GLN A 217 -10.42 -23.92 -16.37
CA GLN A 217 -10.31 -24.22 -17.81
C GLN A 217 -9.46 -25.46 -18.07
N ALA A 218 -8.36 -25.64 -17.34
CA ALA A 218 -7.51 -26.83 -17.42
C ALA A 218 -8.27 -28.09 -16.97
N LEU A 219 -8.97 -28.05 -15.83
CA LEU A 219 -9.79 -29.15 -15.36
C LEU A 219 -10.97 -29.45 -16.31
N ALA A 220 -11.63 -28.42 -16.83
CA ALA A 220 -12.74 -28.58 -17.79
C ALA A 220 -12.28 -29.13 -19.15
N SER A 221 -11.08 -28.78 -19.61
CA SER A 221 -10.50 -29.33 -20.85
C SER A 221 -10.01 -30.76 -20.66
N LEU A 222 -9.45 -31.11 -19.49
CA LEU A 222 -9.12 -32.50 -19.13
C LEU A 222 -10.38 -33.37 -18.98
N ALA A 223 -11.45 -32.83 -18.39
CA ALA A 223 -12.73 -33.53 -18.29
C ALA A 223 -13.35 -33.79 -19.67
N ARG A 224 -13.25 -32.82 -20.60
CA ARG A 224 -13.68 -33.00 -22.00
C ARG A 224 -12.86 -34.02 -22.77
N ARG A 225 -11.56 -34.18 -22.47
CA ARG A 225 -10.74 -35.27 -23.04
C ARG A 225 -11.11 -36.68 -22.53
N ARG A 226 -11.83 -36.78 -21.41
CA ARG A 226 -12.37 -38.06 -20.88
C ARG A 226 -13.83 -38.33 -21.28
N SER A 227 -14.50 -37.38 -21.92
CA SER A 227 -15.76 -37.67 -22.62
C SER A 227 -15.42 -38.55 -23.84
N PRO A 228 -16.11 -39.68 -24.07
CA PRO A 228 -15.83 -40.51 -25.23
C PRO A 228 -16.09 -39.66 -26.47
N ARG A 229 -15.03 -39.42 -27.23
CA ARG A 229 -15.13 -38.87 -28.59
C ARG A 229 -16.14 -39.75 -29.32
N SER A 230 -17.31 -39.21 -29.66
CA SER A 230 -18.16 -39.82 -30.69
C SER A 230 -17.23 -40.02 -31.88
N VAL A 231 -17.01 -41.29 -32.22
CA VAL A 231 -16.09 -41.70 -33.27
C VAL A 231 -16.59 -41.05 -34.55
N SER A 232 -15.86 -40.05 -35.03
CA SER A 232 -15.98 -39.57 -36.40
C SER A 232 -15.64 -40.76 -37.28
N GLN A 233 -16.67 -41.44 -37.80
CA GLN A 233 -16.52 -42.54 -38.73
C GLN A 233 -15.67 -42.06 -39.93
N PRO A 234 -14.68 -42.84 -40.39
CA PRO A 234 -13.91 -42.50 -41.58
C PRO A 234 -14.86 -42.43 -42.78
N VAL A 235 -14.84 -41.31 -43.48
CA VAL A 235 -15.55 -41.15 -44.75
C VAL A 235 -14.80 -41.97 -45.78
N GLU A 236 -15.24 -43.22 -45.97
CA GLU A 236 -14.77 -44.07 -47.05
C GLU A 236 -15.43 -43.64 -48.36
N THR A 237 -14.65 -42.97 -49.20
CA THR A 237 -14.95 -42.76 -50.61
C THR A 237 -14.93 -44.10 -51.34
N GLY A 238 -16.11 -44.63 -51.68
CA GLY A 238 -16.22 -45.81 -52.53
C GLY A 238 -17.63 -46.36 -52.56
N THR A 239 -18.29 -46.22 -53.71
CA THR A 239 -19.67 -46.62 -54.01
C THR A 239 -19.95 -48.09 -53.71
N ALA A 240 -20.28 -48.45 -52.45
CA ALA A 240 -20.94 -49.70 -52.09
C ALA A 240 -21.46 -49.73 -50.63
N SER A 241 -21.66 -48.60 -49.95
CA SER A 241 -22.04 -48.60 -48.54
C SER A 241 -23.52 -48.30 -48.33
N GLU A 242 -24.13 -49.18 -47.54
CA GLU A 242 -25.42 -49.05 -46.85
C GLU A 242 -25.73 -47.58 -46.48
N VAL A 243 -26.82 -47.06 -47.05
CA VAL A 243 -27.23 -45.67 -46.83
C VAL A 243 -27.66 -45.53 -45.37
N ASP A 244 -26.93 -44.71 -44.62
CA ASP A 244 -27.26 -44.41 -43.23
C ASP A 244 -28.49 -43.49 -43.15
N TYR A 245 -29.51 -43.92 -42.41
CA TYR A 245 -30.78 -43.24 -42.23
C TYR A 245 -30.90 -42.53 -40.87
N ASP A 246 -29.81 -42.40 -40.11
CA ASP A 246 -29.82 -41.80 -38.77
C ASP A 246 -30.24 -40.31 -38.75
N TRP A 247 -30.17 -39.63 -39.88
CA TRP A 247 -30.62 -38.23 -40.04
C TRP A 247 -32.12 -38.07 -40.31
N LEU A 248 -32.84 -39.17 -40.58
CA LEU A 248 -34.27 -39.15 -40.85
C LEU A 248 -35.07 -39.39 -39.57
N PRO A 249 -36.18 -38.66 -39.36
CA PRO A 249 -37.13 -38.96 -38.29
C PRO A 249 -37.55 -40.44 -38.34
N LYS A 250 -37.47 -41.12 -37.20
CA LYS A 250 -37.73 -42.58 -37.07
C LYS A 250 -39.07 -43.03 -37.68
N GLU A 251 -40.06 -42.15 -37.68
CA GLU A 251 -41.37 -42.38 -38.29
C GLU A 251 -41.27 -42.65 -39.81
N ILE A 252 -40.45 -41.88 -40.52
CA ILE A 252 -40.25 -41.99 -41.97
C ILE A 252 -39.45 -43.25 -42.30
N VAL A 253 -38.44 -43.56 -41.49
CA VAL A 253 -37.61 -44.77 -41.64
C VAL A 253 -38.47 -46.03 -41.50
N ASN A 254 -39.36 -46.06 -40.49
CA ASN A 254 -40.27 -47.18 -40.28
C ASN A 254 -41.29 -47.35 -41.44
N GLN A 255 -41.80 -46.24 -41.98
CA GLN A 255 -42.70 -46.27 -43.14
C GLN A 255 -41.99 -46.78 -44.40
N LEU A 256 -40.74 -46.35 -44.62
CA LEU A 256 -39.94 -46.78 -45.76
C LEU A 256 -39.62 -48.28 -45.68
N SER A 257 -39.19 -48.75 -44.51
CA SER A 257 -38.93 -50.17 -44.24
C SER A 257 -40.17 -51.02 -44.52
N LYS A 258 -41.34 -50.61 -43.99
CA LYS A 258 -42.61 -51.31 -44.22
C LYS A 258 -42.99 -51.37 -45.70
N LYS A 259 -42.76 -50.29 -46.44
CA LYS A 259 -43.05 -50.23 -47.89
C LYS A 259 -42.13 -51.15 -48.70
N ILE A 260 -40.84 -51.17 -48.38
CA ILE A 260 -39.86 -52.06 -49.02
C ILE A 260 -40.23 -53.54 -48.81
N SER A 261 -40.65 -53.92 -47.60
CA SER A 261 -41.11 -55.28 -47.32
C SER A 261 -42.37 -55.65 -48.11
N GLN A 262 -43.34 -54.73 -48.21
CA GLN A 262 -44.55 -54.94 -49.01
C GLN A 262 -44.27 -55.10 -50.51
N ASP A 263 -43.36 -54.29 -51.05
CA ASP A 263 -42.95 -54.38 -52.45
C ASP A 263 -42.19 -55.69 -52.74
N ALA A 264 -41.33 -56.13 -51.81
CA ALA A 264 -40.62 -57.41 -51.93
C ALA A 264 -41.59 -58.61 -51.92
N GLU A 265 -42.58 -58.60 -51.04
CA GLU A 265 -43.60 -59.64 -50.95
C GLU A 265 -44.50 -59.68 -52.20
N ALA A 266 -44.88 -58.50 -52.72
CA ALA A 266 -45.64 -58.40 -53.98
C ALA A 266 -44.83 -58.90 -55.20
N VAL A 267 -43.53 -58.65 -55.24
CA VAL A 267 -42.64 -59.17 -56.29
C VAL A 267 -42.48 -60.69 -56.18
N ALA A 268 -42.36 -61.24 -54.97
CA ALA A 268 -42.30 -62.69 -54.73
C ALA A 268 -43.60 -63.37 -55.19
N ALA A 269 -44.76 -62.84 -54.80
CA ALA A 269 -46.07 -63.37 -55.22
C ALA A 269 -46.28 -63.31 -56.75
N ARG A 270 -45.80 -62.24 -57.41
CA ARG A 270 -45.81 -62.13 -58.89
C ARG A 270 -44.91 -63.16 -59.56
N LYS A 271 -43.74 -63.46 -58.98
CA LYS A 271 -42.84 -64.50 -59.50
C LYS A 271 -43.46 -65.89 -59.33
N GLU A 272 -44.04 -66.18 -58.18
CA GLU A 272 -44.72 -67.44 -57.90
C GLU A 272 -45.91 -67.67 -58.84
N SER A 273 -46.75 -66.65 -59.05
CA SER A 273 -47.88 -66.71 -60.00
C SER A 273 -47.44 -66.98 -61.45
N LYS A 274 -46.34 -66.35 -61.88
CA LYS A 274 -45.72 -66.62 -63.20
C LYS A 274 -45.16 -68.05 -63.29
N GLU A 275 -44.57 -68.55 -62.22
CA GLU A 275 -44.04 -69.91 -62.16
C GLU A 275 -45.16 -70.97 -62.19
N ILE A 276 -46.25 -70.76 -61.44
CA ILE A 276 -47.44 -71.61 -61.46
C ILE A 276 -48.08 -71.62 -62.86
N SER A 277 -48.19 -70.47 -63.52
CA SER A 277 -48.69 -70.40 -64.91
C SER A 277 -47.79 -71.16 -65.88
N ARG A 278 -46.45 -71.05 -65.75
CA ARG A 278 -45.50 -71.82 -66.56
C ARG A 278 -45.61 -73.33 -66.31
N ARG A 279 -45.82 -73.76 -65.06
CA ARG A 279 -46.04 -75.18 -64.71
C ARG A 279 -47.35 -75.72 -65.31
N ARG A 280 -48.44 -74.94 -65.28
CA ARG A 280 -49.73 -75.30 -65.90
C ARG A 280 -49.68 -75.36 -67.42
N LEU A 281 -48.86 -74.52 -68.07
CA LEU A 281 -48.65 -74.59 -69.52
C LEU A 281 -47.90 -75.88 -69.90
N ARG A 282 -46.87 -76.26 -69.12
CA ARG A 282 -46.08 -77.48 -69.36
C ARG A 282 -46.88 -78.76 -69.16
N SER A 283 -47.87 -78.79 -68.27
CA SER A 283 -48.73 -79.97 -68.07
C SER A 283 -49.79 -80.17 -69.15
N ARG A 284 -50.12 -79.14 -69.96
CA ARG A 284 -51.03 -79.24 -71.11
C ARG A 284 -50.36 -79.68 -72.42
N LEU A 285 -49.03 -79.64 -72.49
CA LEU A 285 -48.23 -80.04 -73.67
C LEU A 285 -47.77 -81.52 -73.64
N LYS A 286 -48.27 -82.33 -72.70
CA LYS A 286 -47.92 -83.75 -72.51
C LYS A 286 -49.11 -84.71 -72.71
N LEU A 287 -50.05 -84.36 -73.59
CA LEU A 287 -51.10 -85.24 -74.11
C LEU A 287 -50.98 -85.34 -75.63
#